data_AF-A0A015JT89-F1
#
_entry.id   AF-A0A015JT89-F1
#
_cell.length_a   1.000
_cell.length_b   1.000
_cell.length_c   1.000
_cell.angle_alpha   90.00
_cell.angle_beta   90.00
_cell.angle_gamma   90.00
#
_symmetry.space_group_name_H-M   'P 1'
#
loop_
_entity.id
_entity.type
_entity.pdbx_description
1 polymer ?
#
loop_
_entity_poly.entity_id
_entity_poly.type
_entity_poly.pdbx_seq_one_letter_code
_entity_poly.pdbx_strand_id
1 'polypeptide(L)'
;MVVSNKGVLFKAIPTGHPVIGEHFEVVDRTIDIENFKLGENELLLKNAYISLDPYIRERMREPHIESYIPPFHVGKVMVGDGTSVVIKSTHPQYHEGDIVAGFTAFIPIGRG
;
A
#
# COMPACT_ATOMS: atom_id res chain seq x y z
N MET A 1 9.22 -13.32 13.26
CA MET A 1 10.39 -13.19 12.38
C MET A 1 10.32 -11.85 11.68
N VAL A 2 11.40 -11.08 11.80
CA VAL A 2 11.59 -9.82 11.07
C VAL A 2 12.02 -10.14 9.64
N VAL A 3 11.29 -9.62 8.65
CA VAL A 3 11.58 -9.81 7.23
C VAL A 3 11.67 -8.48 6.49
N SER A 4 12.31 -8.48 5.32
CA SER A 4 12.32 -7.34 4.41
C SER A 4 10.91 -7.06 3.89
N ASN A 5 10.54 -5.78 3.83
CA ASN A 5 9.22 -5.31 3.44
C ASN A 5 9.32 -3.98 2.66
N LYS A 6 10.08 -3.97 1.57
CA LYS A 6 10.31 -2.78 0.73
C LYS A 6 9.01 -2.02 0.42
N GLY A 7 9.05 -0.70 0.36
CA GLY A 7 7.88 0.10 0.00
C GLY A 7 8.15 1.06 -1.14
N VAL A 8 7.11 1.41 -1.90
CA VAL A 8 7.18 2.51 -2.87
C VAL A 8 6.76 3.80 -2.18
N LEU A 9 7.72 4.66 -1.89
CA LEU A 9 7.52 5.95 -1.24
C LEU A 9 7.19 7.02 -2.29
N PHE A 10 6.15 7.81 -2.06
CA PHE A 10 5.86 9.01 -2.85
C PHE A 10 6.63 10.21 -2.28
N LYS A 11 7.46 10.87 -3.10
CA LYS A 11 8.42 11.90 -2.66
C LYS A 11 8.05 13.32 -3.09
N ALA A 12 7.44 13.47 -4.25
CA ALA A 12 7.12 14.78 -4.81
C ALA A 12 5.99 14.67 -5.84
N ILE A 13 5.25 15.76 -6.00
CA ILE A 13 4.19 15.87 -7.01
C ILE A 13 4.83 16.22 -8.36
N PRO A 14 4.64 15.39 -9.41
CA PRO A 14 5.16 15.66 -10.74
C PRO A 14 4.34 16.71 -11.47
N THR A 15 5.02 17.65 -12.11
CA THR A 15 4.41 18.61 -13.06
C THR A 15 4.16 17.96 -14.43
N GLY A 16 4.97 16.95 -14.81
CA GLY A 16 4.86 16.20 -16.06
C GLY A 16 4.74 14.69 -15.83
N HIS A 17 5.56 13.93 -16.56
CA HIS A 17 5.72 12.49 -16.33
C HIS A 17 6.42 12.24 -14.99
N PRO A 18 6.01 11.22 -14.23
CA PRO A 18 6.67 10.88 -12.99
C PRO A 18 8.05 10.25 -13.26
N VAL A 19 9.03 10.67 -12.49
CA VAL A 19 10.44 10.26 -12.60
C VAL A 19 10.85 9.46 -11.36
N ILE A 20 11.46 8.28 -11.60
CA ILE A 20 11.97 7.40 -10.54
C ILE A 20 13.10 8.11 -9.77
N GLY A 21 13.09 8.02 -8.45
CA GLY A 21 14.06 8.65 -7.54
C GLY A 21 13.71 10.10 -7.14
N GLU A 22 13.00 10.82 -8.00
CA GLU A 22 12.52 12.18 -7.75
C GLU A 22 11.12 12.19 -7.17
N HIS A 23 10.17 11.51 -7.83
CA HIS A 23 8.75 11.54 -7.47
C HIS A 23 8.32 10.34 -6.66
N PHE A 24 8.99 9.21 -6.86
CA PHE A 24 8.80 8.01 -6.06
C PHE A 24 10.07 7.16 -6.05
N GLU A 25 10.27 6.40 -4.99
CA GLU A 25 11.42 5.50 -4.87
C GLU A 25 11.07 4.23 -4.10
N VAL A 26 11.84 3.17 -4.32
CA VAL A 26 11.76 1.96 -3.51
C VAL A 26 12.63 2.15 -2.28
N VAL A 27 12.02 2.13 -1.10
CA VAL A 27 12.70 2.25 0.18
C VAL A 27 12.75 0.90 0.90
N ASP A 28 13.87 0.61 1.56
CA ASP A 28 13.97 -0.54 2.44
C ASP A 28 13.18 -0.30 3.73
N ARG A 29 12.39 -1.30 4.11
CA ARG A 29 11.67 -1.37 5.38
C ARG A 29 11.68 -2.81 5.85
N THR A 30 11.32 -3.02 7.10
CA THR A 30 11.15 -4.35 7.68
C THR A 30 9.81 -4.47 8.38
N ILE A 31 9.36 -5.70 8.59
CA ILE A 31 8.19 -6.00 9.40
C ILE A 31 8.48 -7.23 10.27
N ASP A 32 8.12 -7.17 11.54
CA ASP A 32 8.06 -8.35 12.40
C ASP A 32 6.69 -8.99 12.30
N ILE A 33 6.55 -10.04 11.49
CA ILE A 33 5.26 -10.65 11.24
C ILE A 33 4.72 -11.31 12.52
N GLU A 34 5.56 -11.97 13.30
CA GLU A 34 5.14 -12.72 14.50
C GLU A 34 4.56 -11.78 15.55
N ASN A 35 5.27 -10.67 15.82
CA ASN A 35 4.87 -9.69 16.83
C ASN A 35 3.95 -8.59 16.30
N PHE A 36 3.54 -8.65 15.02
CA PHE A 36 2.62 -7.68 14.45
C PHE A 36 1.24 -7.78 15.13
N LYS A 37 0.81 -6.69 15.78
CA LYS A 37 -0.47 -6.59 16.47
C LYS A 37 -1.55 -6.06 15.52
N LEU A 38 -2.58 -6.86 15.32
CA LEU A 38 -3.82 -6.44 14.67
C LEU A 38 -4.76 -5.83 15.71
N GLY A 39 -5.48 -4.79 15.29
CA GLY A 39 -6.64 -4.27 16.00
C GLY A 39 -7.86 -5.18 15.84
N GLU A 40 -9.01 -4.72 16.29
CA GLU A 40 -10.28 -5.41 16.07
C GLU A 40 -10.67 -5.33 14.59
N ASN A 41 -11.13 -6.43 14.00
CA ASN A 41 -11.60 -6.51 12.62
C ASN A 41 -10.57 -6.09 11.55
N GLU A 42 -9.28 -6.30 11.82
CA GLU A 42 -8.19 -5.98 10.88
C GLU A 42 -7.57 -7.23 10.27
N LEU A 43 -6.95 -7.05 9.10
CA LEU A 43 -6.20 -8.08 8.40
C LEU A 43 -4.73 -7.69 8.29
N LEU A 44 -3.84 -8.68 8.40
CA LEU A 44 -2.49 -8.57 7.87
C LEU A 44 -2.48 -9.27 6.53
N LEU A 45 -2.17 -8.53 5.48
CA LEU A 45 -2.21 -9.00 4.10
C LEU A 45 -0.79 -9.11 3.54
N LYS A 46 -0.55 -10.16 2.76
CA LYS A 46 0.61 -10.28 1.87
C LYS A 46 0.15 -10.05 0.43
N ASN A 47 0.61 -8.95 -0.17
CA ASN A 47 0.24 -8.60 -1.54
C ASN A 47 0.81 -9.62 -2.52
N ALA A 48 -0.04 -10.15 -3.39
CA ALA A 48 0.33 -11.01 -4.50
C ALA A 48 0.53 -10.18 -5.78
N TYR A 49 -0.40 -9.26 -6.04
CA TYR A 49 -0.36 -8.34 -7.17
C TYR A 49 -0.83 -6.95 -6.76
N ILE A 50 -0.27 -5.93 -7.41
CA ILE A 50 -0.74 -4.55 -7.35
C ILE A 50 -1.15 -4.12 -8.75
N SER A 51 -2.23 -3.35 -8.86
CA SER A 51 -2.69 -2.77 -10.11
C SER A 51 -1.99 -1.43 -10.36
N LEU A 52 -1.65 -1.17 -11.61
CA LEU A 52 -1.07 0.09 -12.06
C LEU A 52 -2.00 0.78 -13.05
N ASP A 53 -3.12 1.29 -12.52
CA ASP A 53 -4.16 1.93 -13.32
C ASP A 53 -3.90 3.42 -13.57
N PRO A 54 -4.44 4.00 -14.66
CA PRO A 54 -4.23 5.42 -15.00
C PRO A 54 -4.56 6.40 -13.86
N TYR A 55 -5.54 6.08 -13.00
CA TYR A 55 -5.94 6.94 -11.88
C TYR A 55 -4.81 7.18 -10.87
N ILE A 56 -3.79 6.31 -10.83
CA ILE A 56 -2.61 6.53 -9.97
C ILE A 56 -1.92 7.85 -10.33
N ARG A 57 -1.85 8.21 -11.62
CA ARG A 57 -1.28 9.49 -12.04
C ARG A 57 -2.13 10.66 -11.55
N GLU A 58 -3.45 10.54 -11.60
CA GLU A 58 -4.36 11.59 -11.14
C GLU A 58 -4.23 11.85 -9.63
N ARG A 59 -3.83 10.83 -8.86
CA ARG A 59 -3.56 10.95 -7.42
C ARG A 59 -2.22 11.62 -7.10
N MET A 60 -1.32 11.74 -8.06
CA MET A 60 -0.09 12.52 -7.93
C MET A 60 -0.37 14.01 -8.19
N ARG A 61 -1.11 14.63 -7.26
CA ARG A 61 -1.57 16.02 -7.34
C ARG A 61 -1.60 16.68 -5.96
N GLU A 62 -1.81 17.98 -5.94
CA GLU A 62 -1.94 18.75 -4.70
C GLU A 62 -3.18 18.36 -3.88
N PRO A 63 -3.09 18.28 -2.53
CA PRO A 63 -4.22 17.88 -1.67
C PRO A 63 -5.49 18.72 -1.78
N HIS A 64 -5.37 19.99 -2.16
CA HIS A 64 -6.51 20.90 -2.29
C HIS A 64 -7.33 20.69 -3.57
N ILE A 65 -6.84 19.87 -4.51
CA ILE A 65 -7.57 19.56 -5.75
C ILE A 65 -8.55 18.42 -5.49
N GLU A 66 -9.82 18.77 -5.46
CA GLU A 66 -10.93 17.82 -5.23
C GLU A 66 -11.00 16.73 -6.30
N SER A 67 -11.29 15.50 -5.86
CA SER A 67 -11.56 14.35 -6.71
C SER A 67 -12.27 13.28 -5.88
N TYR A 68 -12.85 12.28 -6.55
CA TYR A 68 -13.51 11.14 -5.90
C TYR A 68 -12.55 10.26 -5.10
N ILE A 69 -11.25 10.33 -5.39
CA ILE A 69 -10.21 9.56 -4.72
C ILE A 69 -9.14 10.47 -4.09
N PRO A 70 -8.74 10.26 -2.82
CA PRO A 70 -7.70 11.06 -2.19
C PRO A 70 -6.35 11.00 -2.93
N PRO A 71 -5.58 12.10 -2.94
CA PRO A 71 -4.25 12.13 -3.54
C PRO A 71 -3.24 11.35 -2.70
N PHE A 72 -2.05 11.13 -3.25
CA PHE A 72 -0.92 10.65 -2.46
C PHE A 72 -0.36 11.77 -1.59
N HIS A 73 0.09 11.38 -0.39
CA HIS A 73 0.79 12.29 0.51
C HIS A 73 2.29 12.11 0.37
N VAL A 74 3.00 13.22 0.15
CA VAL A 74 4.46 13.23 0.12
C VAL A 74 5.03 12.65 1.41
N GLY A 75 6.04 11.80 1.29
CA GLY A 75 6.65 11.06 2.39
C GLY A 75 5.85 9.86 2.88
N LYS A 76 4.79 9.45 2.17
CA LYS A 76 4.02 8.25 2.49
C LYS A 76 4.17 7.19 1.40
N VAL A 77 3.96 5.94 1.79
CA VAL A 77 3.91 4.84 0.84
C VAL A 77 2.67 4.98 -0.04
N MET A 78 2.87 4.78 -1.33
CA MET A 78 1.78 4.77 -2.31
C MET A 78 0.82 3.62 -2.02
N VAL A 79 -0.45 3.81 -2.35
CA VAL A 79 -1.51 2.80 -2.19
C VAL A 79 -2.30 2.68 -3.48
N GLY A 80 -2.93 1.56 -3.72
CA GLY A 80 -3.75 1.33 -4.92
C GLY A 80 -4.46 0.00 -4.82
N ASP A 81 -5.20 -0.36 -5.86
CA ASP A 81 -5.87 -1.65 -5.91
C ASP A 81 -4.86 -2.79 -6.02
N GLY A 82 -5.20 -3.92 -5.41
CA GLY A 82 -4.39 -5.11 -5.46
C GLY A 82 -5.17 -6.35 -5.05
N THR A 83 -4.49 -7.48 -5.15
CA THR A 83 -4.95 -8.75 -4.60
C THR A 83 -3.92 -9.29 -3.64
N SER A 84 -4.41 -9.82 -2.52
CA SER A 84 -3.57 -10.17 -1.39
C SER A 84 -4.04 -11.45 -0.74
N VAL A 85 -3.10 -12.15 -0.10
CA VAL A 85 -3.39 -13.32 0.74
C VAL A 85 -3.44 -12.86 2.18
N VAL A 86 -4.49 -13.23 2.91
CA VAL A 86 -4.59 -13.00 4.35
C VAL A 86 -3.55 -13.86 5.05
N ILE A 87 -2.66 -13.24 5.83
CA ILE A 87 -1.62 -13.95 6.60
C ILE A 87 -1.85 -13.88 8.12
N LYS A 88 -2.69 -12.95 8.59
CA LYS A 88 -3.30 -12.92 9.93
C LYS A 88 -4.65 -12.21 9.86
N SER A 89 -5.59 -12.57 10.71
CA SER A 89 -6.91 -11.93 10.76
C SER A 89 -7.45 -11.86 12.19
N THR A 90 -8.10 -10.75 12.53
CA THR A 90 -9.01 -10.63 13.67
C THR A 90 -10.46 -10.41 13.24
N HIS A 91 -10.74 -10.47 11.94
CA HIS A 91 -12.06 -10.28 11.35
C HIS A 91 -12.81 -11.62 11.27
N PRO A 92 -14.10 -11.69 11.65
CA PRO A 92 -14.84 -12.97 11.71
C PRO A 92 -15.14 -13.60 10.34
N GLN A 93 -15.05 -12.83 9.25
CA GLN A 93 -15.37 -13.30 7.89
C GLN A 93 -14.15 -13.66 7.04
N TYR A 94 -12.93 -13.31 7.48
CA TYR A 94 -11.71 -13.53 6.71
C TYR A 94 -10.73 -14.35 7.52
N HIS A 95 -10.14 -15.36 6.91
CA HIS A 95 -9.27 -16.34 7.55
C HIS A 95 -7.90 -16.35 6.87
N GLU A 96 -6.89 -16.81 7.59
CA GLU A 96 -5.55 -16.99 7.01
C GLU A 96 -5.62 -17.92 5.78
N GLY A 97 -5.00 -17.50 4.69
CA GLY A 97 -5.03 -18.18 3.40
C GLY A 97 -6.08 -17.65 2.41
N ASP A 98 -7.07 -16.87 2.87
CA ASP A 98 -8.06 -16.27 1.98
C ASP A 98 -7.41 -15.29 1.00
N ILE A 99 -7.94 -15.23 -0.21
CA ILE A 99 -7.54 -14.25 -1.23
C ILE A 99 -8.57 -13.13 -1.24
N VAL A 100 -8.11 -11.91 -1.03
CA VAL A 100 -8.93 -10.70 -1.01
C VAL A 100 -8.48 -9.71 -2.09
N ALA A 101 -9.39 -8.84 -2.53
CA ALA A 101 -9.12 -7.75 -3.45
C ALA A 101 -9.58 -6.42 -2.85
N GLY A 102 -8.79 -5.37 -3.03
CA GLY A 102 -9.11 -4.04 -2.52
C GLY A 102 -7.90 -3.10 -2.50
N PHE A 103 -8.06 -1.95 -1.86
CA PHE A 103 -6.96 -1.01 -1.66
C PHE A 103 -5.90 -1.57 -0.72
N THR A 104 -4.66 -1.54 -1.17
CA THR A 104 -3.49 -1.96 -0.39
C THR A 104 -2.34 -0.99 -0.57
N ALA A 105 -1.43 -0.96 0.39
CA ALA A 105 -0.19 -0.22 0.28
C ALA A 105 0.79 -0.94 -0.66
N PHE A 106 1.60 -0.20 -1.40
CA PHE A 106 2.64 -0.74 -2.29
C PHE A 106 3.85 -1.20 -1.48
N ILE A 107 3.61 -2.21 -0.63
CA ILE A 107 4.55 -2.96 0.19
C ILE A 107 4.18 -4.46 0.10
N PRO A 108 5.13 -5.39 0.27
CA PRO A 108 4.83 -6.82 0.30
C PRO A 108 3.83 -7.24 1.37
N ILE A 109 3.94 -6.70 2.59
CA ILE A 109 3.09 -7.06 3.72
C ILE A 109 2.60 -5.80 4.43
N GLY A 110 1.29 -5.65 4.58
CA GLY A 110 0.66 -4.45 5.14
C GLY A 110 -0.68 -4.75 5.78
N ARG A 111 -1.22 -3.75 6.50
CA ARG A 111 -2.59 -3.81 6.98
C ARG A 111 -3.55 -3.73 5.78
N GLY A 112 -4.59 -4.56 5.82
CA GLY A 112 -5.75 -4.52 4.94
C GLY A 112 -6.96 -3.93 5.61
#